data_AF-A0A0C3C008-F1
#
_entry.id   AF-A0A0C3C008-F1
#
_cell.length_a   1.000
_cell.length_b   1.000
_cell.length_c   1.000
_cell.angle_alpha   90.00
_cell.angle_beta   90.00
_cell.angle_gamma   90.00
#
_symmetry.space_group_name_H-M   'P 1'
#
loop_
_entity.id
_entity.type
_entity.pdbx_description
1 polymer ?
#
loop_
_entity_poly.entity_id
_entity_poly.type
_entity_poly.pdbx_seq_one_letter_code
_entity_poly.pdbx_strand_id
1 'polypeptide(L)'
;MERLALEVKHFLLWFVDTHNIPKVTADRKSGGFALMGWSLGNATTFSILGYPNVVGKEAYQRLEPYLRKIILYDPPFLAFGYDRPAAPYNALADPKFLTPESAVDNFKYLVSGYYEHPDLGSRYISGLNFDTRGSRASVDNMTEAETALNFDPVAAGRTEFPMFFQMQPVLKIMAQKSLFDEKLTSEVLPHLEVVHIYCPKASWYCLWGMIETERQYNEHLKLEHKVRPIRFLEIAGGNHFVHWDDPEGFFACTVKAINS
;
A
#
# COMPACT_ATOMS: atom_id res chain seq x y z
N MET A 1 14.06 -6.91 1.35
CA MET A 1 13.60 -5.55 0.99
C MET A 1 14.67 -4.73 0.27
N GLU A 2 15.95 -4.78 0.62
CA GLU A 2 17.02 -4.08 -0.13
C GLU A 2 17.06 -4.42 -1.63
N ARG A 3 16.93 -5.71 -1.97
CA ARG A 3 16.85 -6.16 -3.37
C ARG A 3 15.65 -5.56 -4.11
N LEU A 4 14.48 -5.48 -3.47
CA LEU A 4 13.30 -4.83 -4.06
C LEU A 4 13.55 -3.33 -4.28
N ALA A 5 14.23 -2.66 -3.35
CA ALA A 5 14.62 -1.26 -3.55
C ALA A 5 15.56 -1.07 -4.76
N LEU A 6 16.47 -2.02 -5.02
CA LEU A 6 17.30 -2.02 -6.24
C LEU A 6 16.47 -2.25 -7.51
N GLU A 7 15.52 -3.17 -7.47
CA GLU A 7 14.66 -3.49 -8.61
C GLU A 7 13.77 -2.29 -8.95
N VAL A 8 13.15 -1.64 -7.94
CA VAL A 8 12.39 -0.39 -8.13
C VAL A 8 13.30 0.71 -8.66
N LYS A 9 14.50 0.90 -8.10
CA LYS A 9 15.49 1.87 -8.60
C LYS A 9 15.77 1.65 -10.09
N HIS A 10 16.15 0.44 -10.49
CA HIS A 10 16.51 0.17 -11.88
C HIS A 10 15.33 0.36 -12.82
N PHE A 11 14.14 -0.08 -12.42
CA PHE A 11 12.93 0.15 -13.19
C PHE A 11 12.64 1.64 -13.38
N LEU A 12 12.69 2.44 -12.32
CA LEU A 12 12.41 3.87 -12.41
C LEU A 12 13.45 4.64 -13.23
N LEU A 13 14.73 4.29 -13.12
CA LEU A 13 15.77 4.90 -13.95
C LEU A 13 15.60 4.53 -15.43
N TRP A 14 15.33 3.25 -15.72
CA TRP A 14 15.01 2.80 -17.07
C TRP A 14 13.78 3.52 -17.62
N PHE A 15 12.74 3.69 -16.81
CA PHE A 15 11.51 4.38 -17.20
C PHE A 15 11.78 5.85 -17.58
N VAL A 16 12.58 6.55 -16.79
CA VAL A 16 13.02 7.93 -17.07
C VAL A 16 13.88 8.01 -18.33
N ASP A 17 14.77 7.04 -18.55
CA ASP A 17 15.69 7.05 -19.70
C ASP A 17 15.00 6.67 -21.01
N THR A 18 13.97 5.83 -20.93
CA THR A 18 13.28 5.25 -22.10
C THR A 18 12.11 6.10 -22.54
N HIS A 19 11.42 6.73 -21.59
CA HIS A 19 10.23 7.52 -21.86
C HIS A 19 10.56 9.01 -21.71
N ASN A 20 10.04 9.84 -22.62
CA ASN A 20 10.22 11.29 -22.58
C ASN A 20 9.36 11.92 -21.48
N ILE A 21 9.63 11.58 -20.23
CA ILE A 21 8.86 12.06 -19.08
C ILE A 21 9.20 13.53 -18.86
N PRO A 22 8.21 14.44 -18.85
CA PRO A 22 8.46 15.83 -18.51
C PRO A 22 8.96 15.93 -17.06
N LYS A 23 9.92 16.82 -16.79
CA LYS A 23 10.33 17.11 -15.42
C LYS A 23 9.19 17.77 -14.64
N VAL A 24 9.19 17.58 -13.33
CA VAL A 24 8.28 18.23 -12.39
C VAL A 24 8.47 19.75 -12.47
N THR A 25 7.36 20.49 -12.56
CA THR A 25 7.38 21.96 -12.58
C THR A 25 7.84 22.55 -11.24
N ALA A 26 8.25 23.83 -11.24
CA ALA A 26 8.73 24.50 -10.02
C ALA A 26 7.68 24.54 -8.90
N ASP A 27 6.40 24.68 -9.24
CA ASP A 27 5.27 24.61 -8.31
C ASP A 27 4.91 23.16 -7.90
N ARG A 28 5.58 22.18 -8.50
CA ARG A 28 5.37 20.73 -8.37
C ARG A 28 3.95 20.26 -8.69
N LYS A 29 3.14 21.05 -9.39
CA LYS A 29 1.75 20.68 -9.73
C LYS A 29 1.63 19.87 -11.00
N SER A 30 2.61 19.95 -11.91
CA SER A 30 2.60 19.23 -13.18
C SER A 30 3.94 18.58 -13.50
N GLY A 31 3.97 17.75 -14.54
CA GLY A 31 5.14 16.96 -14.91
C GLY A 31 5.45 15.81 -13.93
N GLY A 32 6.49 15.05 -14.26
CA GLY A 32 6.91 13.87 -13.53
C GLY A 32 5.93 12.70 -13.62
N PHE A 33 6.05 11.79 -12.67
CA PHE A 33 5.17 10.63 -12.51
C PHE A 33 4.93 10.31 -11.03
N ALA A 34 3.92 9.49 -10.78
CA ALA A 34 3.65 8.88 -9.48
C ALA A 34 3.88 7.37 -9.56
N LEU A 35 4.42 6.78 -8.50
CA LEU A 35 4.56 5.33 -8.36
C LEU A 35 3.45 4.81 -7.43
N MET A 36 2.59 3.91 -7.91
CA MET A 36 1.51 3.34 -7.12
C MET A 36 1.81 1.88 -6.77
N GLY A 37 1.61 1.52 -5.51
CA GLY A 37 1.49 0.12 -5.09
C GLY A 37 0.05 -0.18 -4.68
N TRP A 38 -0.38 -1.43 -4.86
CA TRP A 38 -1.66 -1.92 -4.35
C TRP A 38 -1.42 -3.06 -3.37
N SER A 39 -2.23 -3.14 -2.31
CA SER A 39 -2.17 -4.23 -1.33
C SER A 39 -0.76 -4.42 -0.75
N LEU A 40 -0.20 -5.64 -0.72
CA LEU A 40 1.19 -5.87 -0.30
C LEU A 40 2.23 -5.26 -1.24
N GLY A 41 1.89 -5.03 -2.51
CA GLY A 41 2.76 -4.38 -3.48
C GLY A 41 3.20 -2.97 -3.04
N ASN A 42 2.48 -2.36 -2.10
CA ASN A 42 2.87 -1.12 -1.45
C ASN A 42 4.26 -1.19 -0.81
N ALA A 43 4.59 -2.29 -0.13
CA ALA A 43 5.90 -2.49 0.48
C ALA A 43 7.04 -2.46 -0.56
N THR A 44 6.79 -2.97 -1.77
CA THR A 44 7.73 -2.84 -2.90
C THR A 44 7.84 -1.39 -3.32
N THR A 45 6.71 -0.72 -3.55
CA THR A 45 6.64 0.67 -4.03
C THR A 45 7.41 1.65 -3.16
N PHE A 46 7.22 1.64 -1.83
CA PHE A 46 7.93 2.58 -0.95
C PHE A 46 9.29 2.08 -0.46
N SER A 47 9.73 0.87 -0.86
CA SER A 47 11.06 0.34 -0.48
C SER A 47 12.22 1.23 -0.93
N ILE A 48 12.04 1.98 -2.02
CA ILE A 48 13.04 2.92 -2.53
C ILE A 48 13.36 4.04 -1.53
N LEU A 49 12.50 4.32 -0.55
CA LEU A 49 12.75 5.34 0.47
C LEU A 49 13.55 4.80 1.68
N GLY A 50 13.41 3.50 1.99
CA GLY A 50 13.93 2.93 3.23
C GLY A 50 15.39 2.48 3.20
N TYR A 51 16.02 2.43 2.02
CA TYR A 51 17.36 1.86 1.82
C TYR A 51 18.29 2.78 0.99
N PRO A 52 18.61 3.99 1.46
CA PRO A 52 19.36 4.97 0.67
C PRO A 52 20.76 4.53 0.26
N ASN A 53 21.44 3.75 1.10
CA ASN A 53 22.78 3.24 0.80
C ASN A 53 22.78 2.28 -0.38
N VAL A 54 21.67 1.55 -0.56
CA VAL A 54 21.48 0.57 -1.63
C VAL A 54 20.99 1.25 -2.91
N VAL A 55 20.10 2.24 -2.78
CA VAL A 55 19.60 2.99 -3.93
C VAL A 55 20.70 3.90 -4.50
N GLY A 56 21.43 4.59 -3.64
CA GLY A 56 22.55 5.46 -4.01
C GLY A 56 22.13 6.90 -4.31
N LYS A 57 22.97 7.85 -3.90
CA LYS A 57 22.71 9.30 -4.04
C LYS A 57 22.50 9.72 -5.49
N GLU A 58 23.29 9.19 -6.42
CA GLU A 58 23.18 9.49 -7.86
C GLU A 58 21.81 9.09 -8.41
N ALA A 59 21.29 7.93 -8.01
CA ALA A 59 19.96 7.49 -8.44
C ALA A 59 18.87 8.44 -7.95
N TYR A 60 18.91 8.87 -6.68
CA TYR A 60 17.96 9.86 -6.18
C TYR A 60 18.07 11.20 -6.90
N GLN A 61 19.28 11.69 -7.18
CA GLN A 61 19.48 12.93 -7.94
C GLN A 61 18.88 12.84 -9.35
N ARG A 62 18.94 11.66 -9.98
CA ARG A 62 18.33 11.42 -11.29
C ARG A 62 16.81 11.30 -11.21
N LEU A 63 16.27 10.74 -10.13
CA LEU A 63 14.83 10.52 -9.94
C LEU A 63 14.09 11.74 -9.42
N GLU A 64 14.72 12.58 -8.58
CA GLU A 64 14.10 13.75 -7.94
C GLU A 64 13.38 14.72 -8.91
N PRO A 65 13.89 14.98 -10.13
CA PRO A 65 13.19 15.81 -11.11
C PRO A 65 11.92 15.17 -11.70
N TYR A 66 11.65 13.89 -11.46
CA TYR A 66 10.55 13.15 -12.11
C TYR A 66 9.62 12.45 -11.12
N LEU A 67 10.14 11.78 -10.09
CA LEU A 67 9.33 11.05 -9.12
C LEU A 67 8.69 12.05 -8.14
N ARG A 68 7.40 12.33 -8.37
CA ARG A 68 6.67 13.35 -7.62
C ARG A 68 5.98 12.78 -6.39
N LYS A 69 5.34 11.63 -6.55
CA LYS A 69 4.49 11.03 -5.51
C LYS A 69 4.66 9.53 -5.45
N ILE A 70 4.43 8.99 -4.25
CA ILE A 70 4.13 7.57 -4.07
C ILE A 70 2.66 7.47 -3.64
N ILE A 71 1.89 6.63 -4.33
CA ILE A 71 0.50 6.35 -3.97
C ILE A 71 0.46 4.98 -3.33
N LEU A 72 0.00 4.95 -2.08
CA LEU A 72 -0.26 3.72 -1.36
C LEU A 72 -1.74 3.36 -1.51
N TYR A 73 -2.08 2.45 -2.41
CA TYR A 73 -3.46 2.07 -2.68
C TYR A 73 -3.86 0.85 -1.82
N ASP A 74 -4.73 1.13 -0.85
CA ASP A 74 -5.34 0.20 0.09
C ASP A 74 -4.36 -0.81 0.73
N PRO A 75 -3.23 -0.35 1.32
CA PRO A 75 -2.25 -1.24 1.92
C PRO A 75 -2.79 -1.90 3.21
N PRO A 76 -2.62 -3.22 3.40
CA PRO A 76 -2.83 -3.84 4.70
C PRO A 76 -1.72 -3.44 5.69
N PHE A 77 -2.02 -3.53 6.98
CA PHE A 77 -1.04 -3.28 8.06
C PHE A 77 0.25 -4.11 7.89
N LEU A 78 0.14 -5.29 7.28
CA LEU A 78 1.24 -6.19 6.94
C LEU A 78 2.26 -5.56 5.98
N ALA A 79 1.83 -4.66 5.07
CA ALA A 79 2.74 -3.96 4.16
C ALA A 79 3.71 -3.03 4.91
N PHE A 80 3.33 -2.59 6.12
CA PHE A 80 4.13 -1.72 6.97
C PHE A 80 4.84 -2.45 8.10
N GLY A 81 4.58 -3.75 8.29
CA GLY A 81 5.06 -4.48 9.47
C GLY A 81 4.48 -3.97 10.79
N TYR A 82 3.28 -3.40 10.76
CA TYR A 82 2.61 -2.96 11.99
C TYR A 82 2.21 -4.14 12.85
N ASP A 83 2.11 -3.90 14.16
CA ASP A 83 1.72 -4.95 15.08
C ASP A 83 0.26 -5.33 14.81
N ARG A 84 0.00 -6.64 14.75
CA ARG A 84 -1.35 -7.15 14.58
C ARG A 84 -2.17 -6.75 15.81
N PRO A 85 -3.35 -6.15 15.62
CA PRO A 85 -4.20 -5.81 16.74
C PRO A 85 -4.76 -7.09 17.37
N ALA A 86 -5.32 -6.98 18.58
CA ALA A 86 -6.08 -8.05 19.20
C ALA A 86 -7.42 -8.27 18.47
N ALA A 87 -7.36 -8.75 17.23
CA ALA A 87 -8.50 -9.10 16.40
C ALA A 87 -8.98 -10.53 16.73
N PRO A 88 -10.29 -10.77 16.78
CA PRO A 88 -10.87 -12.07 17.12
C PRO A 88 -10.64 -13.14 16.03
N TYR A 89 -10.39 -12.73 14.78
CA TYR A 89 -10.18 -13.64 13.67
C TYR A 89 -8.90 -13.30 12.89
N ASN A 90 -8.15 -14.34 12.49
CA ASN A 90 -7.01 -14.23 11.59
C ASN A 90 -7.16 -15.24 10.46
N ALA A 91 -7.60 -14.77 9.29
CA ALA A 91 -7.82 -15.62 8.11
C ALA A 91 -6.55 -16.33 7.65
N LEU A 92 -5.38 -15.73 7.89
CA LEU A 92 -4.07 -16.25 7.49
C LEU A 92 -3.57 -17.40 8.38
N ALA A 93 -4.22 -17.63 9.52
CA ALA A 93 -3.90 -18.70 10.47
C ALA A 93 -5.12 -19.58 10.75
N ASP A 94 -6.16 -19.51 9.91
CA ASP A 94 -7.37 -20.29 10.10
C ASP A 94 -7.08 -21.78 9.81
N PRO A 95 -7.17 -22.66 10.82
CA PRO A 95 -6.81 -24.07 10.68
C PRO A 95 -7.73 -24.85 9.74
N LYS A 96 -8.81 -24.24 9.23
CA LYS A 96 -9.70 -24.86 8.23
C LYS A 96 -9.07 -24.90 6.83
N PHE A 97 -8.09 -24.05 6.54
CA PHE A 97 -7.47 -23.92 5.21
C PHE A 97 -6.04 -24.46 5.24
N LEU A 98 -5.91 -25.79 5.28
CA LEU A 98 -4.66 -26.50 5.52
C LEU A 98 -3.76 -26.64 4.28
N THR A 99 -4.29 -26.40 3.08
CA THR A 99 -3.49 -26.43 1.84
C THR A 99 -3.29 -25.01 1.29
N PRO A 100 -2.17 -24.72 0.60
CA PRO A 100 -1.94 -23.44 -0.05
C PRO A 100 -3.09 -23.00 -0.96
N GLU A 101 -3.67 -23.93 -1.72
CA GLU A 101 -4.78 -23.68 -2.63
C GLU A 101 -6.04 -23.27 -1.86
N SER A 102 -6.39 -24.00 -0.79
CA SER A 102 -7.54 -23.67 0.07
C SER A 102 -7.36 -22.34 0.80
N ALA A 103 -6.12 -21.99 1.17
CA ALA A 103 -5.80 -20.73 1.82
C ALA A 103 -5.92 -19.54 0.85
N VAL A 104 -5.44 -19.69 -0.39
CA VAL A 104 -5.57 -18.66 -1.44
C VAL A 104 -7.02 -18.49 -1.86
N ASP A 105 -7.75 -19.59 -2.03
CA ASP A 105 -9.18 -19.55 -2.35
C ASP A 105 -9.97 -18.85 -1.23
N ASN A 106 -9.64 -19.12 0.04
CA ASN A 106 -10.23 -18.37 1.15
C ASN A 106 -9.84 -16.90 1.14
N PHE A 107 -8.56 -16.62 0.86
CA PHE A 107 -8.00 -15.28 0.90
C PHE A 107 -8.66 -14.35 -0.12
N LYS A 108 -8.88 -14.79 -1.37
CA LYS A 108 -9.49 -13.93 -2.41
C LYS A 108 -10.87 -13.41 -2.00
N TYR A 109 -11.72 -14.22 -1.40
CA TYR A 109 -13.04 -13.82 -0.91
C TYR A 109 -12.95 -12.90 0.31
N LEU A 110 -11.97 -13.15 1.19
CA LEU A 110 -11.74 -12.27 2.33
C LEU A 110 -11.35 -10.87 1.86
N VAL A 111 -10.35 -10.75 0.98
CA VAL A 111 -9.84 -9.44 0.58
C VAL A 111 -10.77 -8.68 -0.35
N SER A 112 -11.57 -9.38 -1.16
CA SER A 112 -12.54 -8.75 -2.09
C SER A 112 -13.94 -8.57 -1.51
N GLY A 113 -14.19 -8.92 -0.24
CA GLY A 113 -15.49 -8.69 0.40
C GLY A 113 -15.77 -7.21 0.67
N TYR A 114 -17.05 -6.84 0.67
CA TYR A 114 -17.54 -5.56 1.21
C TYR A 114 -17.96 -5.74 2.66
N TYR A 115 -17.27 -5.06 3.56
CA TYR A 115 -17.48 -5.13 5.01
C TYR A 115 -18.20 -3.87 5.52
N GLU A 116 -19.17 -4.08 6.40
CA GLU A 116 -19.84 -3.01 7.13
C GLU A 116 -19.18 -2.85 8.50
N HIS A 117 -18.36 -1.81 8.63
CA HIS A 117 -17.62 -1.50 9.86
C HIS A 117 -18.54 -0.77 10.85
N PRO A 118 -18.73 -1.28 12.09
CA PRO A 118 -19.65 -0.69 13.05
C PRO A 118 -19.40 0.78 13.36
N ASP A 119 -18.13 1.19 13.43
CA ASP A 119 -17.73 2.56 13.74
C ASP A 119 -16.34 2.89 13.16
N LEU A 120 -16.26 2.96 11.83
CA LEU A 120 -15.01 3.33 11.14
C LEU A 120 -14.55 4.76 11.50
N GLY A 121 -15.48 5.65 11.81
CA GLY A 121 -15.20 7.05 12.15
C GLY A 121 -14.39 7.20 13.45
N SER A 122 -14.54 6.25 14.39
CA SER A 122 -13.76 6.22 15.63
C SER A 122 -12.26 6.09 15.42
N ARG A 123 -11.82 5.57 14.25
CA ARG A 123 -10.42 5.20 13.98
C ARG A 123 -9.83 4.26 15.04
N TYR A 124 -10.66 3.43 15.67
CA TYR A 124 -10.24 2.38 16.59
C TYR A 124 -10.52 1.00 16.05
N ILE A 125 -9.71 0.04 16.47
CA ILE A 125 -9.85 -1.37 16.08
C ILE A 125 -11.23 -1.95 16.43
N SER A 126 -11.82 -1.52 17.55
CA SER A 126 -13.16 -1.94 17.99
C SER A 126 -14.27 -1.48 17.06
N GLY A 127 -14.01 -0.49 16.21
CA GLY A 127 -14.94 0.00 15.20
C GLY A 127 -14.92 -0.80 13.89
N LEU A 128 -14.04 -1.81 13.77
CA LEU A 128 -13.90 -2.61 12.55
C LEU A 128 -14.69 -3.92 12.60
N ASN A 129 -15.14 -4.38 11.43
CA ASN A 129 -15.75 -5.68 11.24
C ASN A 129 -14.68 -6.78 11.10
N PHE A 130 -14.84 -7.88 11.83
CA PHE A 130 -13.93 -9.05 11.85
C PHE A 130 -14.56 -10.32 11.33
N ASP A 131 -15.69 -10.22 10.65
CA ASP A 131 -16.35 -11.35 10.02
C ASP A 131 -15.39 -12.04 9.05
N THR A 132 -15.52 -13.35 8.93
CA THR A 132 -14.65 -14.17 8.08
C THR A 132 -14.90 -13.93 6.58
N ARG A 133 -16.04 -13.31 6.26
CA ARG A 133 -16.51 -13.03 4.91
C ARG A 133 -17.26 -11.70 4.89
N GLY A 134 -16.86 -10.83 3.98
CA GLY A 134 -17.66 -9.68 3.57
C GLY A 134 -18.80 -10.09 2.64
N SER A 135 -19.74 -9.18 2.43
CA SER A 135 -20.79 -9.35 1.44
C SER A 135 -20.26 -9.08 0.02
N ARG A 136 -20.93 -9.63 -1.00
CA ARG A 136 -20.74 -9.29 -2.43
C ARG A 136 -19.27 -9.22 -2.84
N ALA A 137 -18.54 -10.33 -2.69
CA ALA A 137 -17.11 -10.33 -2.96
C ALA A 137 -16.87 -10.01 -4.44
N SER A 138 -15.91 -9.15 -4.78
CA SER A 138 -15.66 -8.75 -6.18
C SER A 138 -15.36 -9.95 -7.08
N VAL A 139 -14.74 -10.99 -6.51
CA VAL A 139 -14.45 -12.25 -7.21
C VAL A 139 -15.70 -13.02 -7.61
N ASP A 140 -16.86 -12.75 -7.00
CA ASP A 140 -18.15 -13.32 -7.44
C ASP A 140 -18.56 -12.80 -8.83
N ASN A 141 -18.03 -11.63 -9.24
CA ASN A 141 -18.27 -11.04 -10.54
C ASN A 141 -17.19 -11.40 -11.58
N MET A 142 -16.25 -12.30 -11.25
CA MET A 142 -15.22 -12.75 -12.17
C MET A 142 -15.61 -14.08 -12.82
N THR A 143 -15.37 -14.20 -14.12
CA THR A 143 -15.36 -15.50 -14.80
C THR A 143 -14.20 -16.36 -14.31
N GLU A 144 -14.24 -17.67 -14.59
CA GLU A 144 -13.12 -18.57 -14.29
C GLU A 144 -11.82 -18.13 -14.98
N ALA A 145 -11.92 -17.67 -16.23
CA ALA A 145 -10.78 -17.17 -16.99
C ALA A 145 -10.20 -15.89 -16.37
N GLU A 146 -11.04 -14.94 -15.96
CA GLU A 146 -10.58 -13.74 -15.25
C GLU A 146 -9.96 -14.10 -13.90
N THR A 147 -10.55 -15.04 -13.16
CA THR A 147 -9.99 -15.52 -11.89
C THR A 147 -8.59 -16.12 -12.11
N ALA A 148 -8.43 -16.97 -13.12
CA ALA A 148 -7.14 -17.59 -13.43
C ALA A 148 -6.07 -16.57 -13.89
N LEU A 149 -6.49 -15.46 -14.52
CA LEU A 149 -5.58 -14.37 -14.92
C LEU A 149 -5.16 -13.48 -13.74
N ASN A 150 -6.04 -13.31 -12.74
CA ASN A 150 -5.80 -12.38 -11.64
C ASN A 150 -5.25 -13.04 -10.37
N PHE A 151 -5.39 -14.36 -10.21
CA PHE A 151 -4.95 -15.10 -9.04
C PHE A 151 -3.97 -16.23 -9.38
N ASP A 152 -2.74 -16.11 -8.90
CA ASP A 152 -1.71 -17.15 -9.01
C ASP A 152 -1.24 -17.59 -7.61
N PRO A 153 -1.75 -18.72 -7.08
CA PRO A 153 -1.35 -19.23 -5.76
C PRO A 153 0.13 -19.62 -5.69
N VAL A 154 0.74 -20.03 -6.81
CA VAL A 154 2.14 -20.45 -6.86
C VAL A 154 3.06 -19.22 -6.86
N ALA A 155 2.67 -18.13 -7.53
CA ALA A 155 3.34 -16.84 -7.36
C ALA A 155 3.20 -16.36 -5.92
N ALA A 156 1.97 -16.28 -5.38
CA ALA A 156 1.69 -15.82 -4.01
C ALA A 156 2.56 -16.52 -2.95
N GLY A 157 2.70 -17.84 -3.06
CA GLY A 157 3.55 -18.62 -2.15
C GLY A 157 5.04 -18.30 -2.21
N ARG A 158 5.55 -17.85 -3.36
CA ARG A 158 6.98 -17.54 -3.57
C ARG A 158 7.32 -16.08 -3.30
N THR A 159 6.41 -15.15 -3.57
CA THR A 159 6.67 -13.70 -3.52
C THR A 159 6.05 -13.04 -2.29
N GLU A 160 4.75 -13.18 -2.09
CA GLU A 160 4.00 -12.44 -1.08
C GLU A 160 4.03 -13.13 0.29
N PHE A 161 3.82 -14.44 0.40
CA PHE A 161 3.71 -15.13 1.70
C PHE A 161 4.91 -14.92 2.63
N PRO A 162 6.17 -14.88 2.17
CA PRO A 162 7.30 -14.49 3.02
C PRO A 162 7.14 -13.10 3.66
N MET A 163 6.48 -12.17 2.94
CA MET A 163 6.20 -10.82 3.44
C MET A 163 5.16 -10.84 4.57
N PHE A 164 4.17 -11.74 4.51
CA PHE A 164 3.09 -11.82 5.49
C PHE A 164 3.57 -12.25 6.88
N PHE A 165 4.60 -13.09 6.96
CA PHE A 165 5.02 -13.70 8.23
C PHE A 165 6.49 -13.39 8.58
N GLN A 166 7.43 -13.86 7.76
CA GLN A 166 8.85 -13.86 8.10
C GLN A 166 9.47 -12.47 8.01
N MET A 167 9.01 -11.64 7.07
CA MET A 167 9.63 -10.33 6.80
C MET A 167 8.99 -9.18 7.57
N GLN A 168 7.98 -9.41 8.41
CA GLN A 168 7.29 -8.36 9.18
C GLN A 168 8.27 -7.45 9.96
N PRO A 169 9.31 -7.95 10.65
CA PRO A 169 10.28 -7.06 11.32
C PRO A 169 11.05 -6.14 10.35
N VAL A 170 11.41 -6.66 9.17
CA VAL A 170 12.13 -5.89 8.15
C VAL A 170 11.21 -4.85 7.51
N LEU A 171 9.95 -5.20 7.26
CA LEU A 171 8.93 -4.29 6.76
C LEU A 171 8.67 -3.15 7.76
N LYS A 172 8.62 -3.46 9.06
CA LYS A 172 8.50 -2.46 10.13
C LYS A 172 9.64 -1.45 10.07
N ILE A 173 10.88 -1.93 10.04
CA ILE A 173 12.06 -1.05 9.93
C ILE A 173 12.00 -0.19 8.67
N MET A 174 11.65 -0.79 7.54
CA MET A 174 11.55 -0.09 6.25
C MET A 174 10.47 1.00 6.28
N ALA A 175 9.28 0.71 6.80
CA ALA A 175 8.17 1.65 6.88
C ALA A 175 8.52 2.83 7.80
N GLN A 176 9.07 2.56 8.99
CA GLN A 176 9.52 3.61 9.91
C GLN A 176 10.57 4.53 9.26
N LYS A 177 11.57 3.93 8.61
CA LYS A 177 12.59 4.68 7.85
C LYS A 177 12.03 5.52 6.71
N SER A 178 11.07 4.96 5.96
CA SER A 178 10.54 5.59 4.75
C SER A 178 9.60 6.75 5.04
N LEU A 179 8.81 6.63 6.10
CA LEU A 179 7.68 7.53 6.40
C LEU A 179 7.96 8.47 7.58
N PHE A 180 8.70 8.02 8.60
CA PHE A 180 8.74 8.71 9.90
C PHE A 180 10.14 9.07 10.41
N ASP A 181 11.21 8.59 9.78
CA ASP A 181 12.59 8.95 10.14
C ASP A 181 12.95 10.36 9.64
N GLU A 182 13.28 11.27 10.56
CA GLU A 182 13.51 12.69 10.23
C GLU A 182 14.71 12.94 9.32
N LYS A 183 15.76 12.13 9.48
CA LYS A 183 16.96 12.24 8.67
C LYS A 183 16.67 11.79 7.24
N LEU A 184 16.10 10.61 7.09
CA LEU A 184 15.80 10.05 5.77
C LEU A 184 14.74 10.85 5.02
N THR A 185 13.71 11.33 5.70
CA THR A 185 12.71 12.21 5.07
C THR A 185 13.30 13.54 4.61
N SER A 186 14.38 14.01 5.26
CA SER A 186 15.12 15.21 4.87
C SER A 186 16.12 15.01 3.75
N GLU A 187 16.76 13.84 3.68
CA GLU A 187 17.87 13.55 2.77
C GLU A 187 17.43 12.81 1.50
N VAL A 188 16.38 11.99 1.60
CA VAL A 188 15.91 11.10 0.53
C VAL A 188 14.64 11.65 -0.08
N LEU A 189 14.76 12.20 -1.30
CA LEU A 189 13.65 12.77 -2.07
C LEU A 189 12.79 13.70 -1.20
N PRO A 190 13.35 14.77 -0.60
CA PRO A 190 12.69 15.56 0.46
C PRO A 190 11.36 16.20 0.03
N HIS A 191 11.13 16.35 -1.26
CA HIS A 191 9.92 16.94 -1.82
C HIS A 191 8.89 15.91 -2.31
N LEU A 192 9.13 14.61 -2.07
CA LEU A 192 8.21 13.54 -2.40
C LEU A 192 7.09 13.45 -1.37
N GLU A 193 5.86 13.45 -1.87
CA GLU A 193 4.63 13.25 -1.09
C GLU A 193 4.16 11.80 -1.19
N VAL A 194 3.61 11.29 -0.08
CA VAL A 194 2.87 10.03 -0.07
C VAL A 194 1.37 10.31 -0.04
N VAL A 195 0.61 9.61 -0.89
CA VAL A 195 -0.85 9.62 -0.85
C VAL A 195 -1.35 8.24 -0.47
N HIS A 196 -1.94 8.10 0.70
CA HIS A 196 -2.57 6.88 1.19
C HIS A 196 -4.04 6.86 0.73
N ILE A 197 -4.35 6.06 -0.27
CA ILE A 197 -5.73 5.80 -0.69
C ILE A 197 -6.25 4.61 0.12
N TYR A 198 -7.42 4.75 0.75
CA TYR A 198 -8.05 3.66 1.49
C TYR A 198 -9.51 3.46 1.06
N CYS A 199 -9.98 2.22 1.25
CA CYS A 199 -11.30 1.78 0.84
C CYS A 199 -12.14 1.42 2.09
N PRO A 200 -13.20 2.18 2.42
CA PRO A 200 -13.91 2.06 3.69
C PRO A 200 -14.72 0.77 3.85
N LYS A 201 -14.88 -0.02 2.78
CA LYS A 201 -15.53 -1.34 2.81
C LYS A 201 -14.53 -2.50 2.70
N ALA A 202 -13.22 -2.23 2.70
CA ALA A 202 -12.19 -3.26 2.65
C ALA A 202 -12.08 -4.01 3.99
N SER A 203 -11.46 -5.19 3.97
CA SER A 203 -11.24 -5.96 5.19
C SER A 203 -10.48 -5.17 6.25
N TRP A 204 -10.62 -5.56 7.53
CA TRP A 204 -9.95 -4.90 8.64
C TRP A 204 -8.42 -4.84 8.50
N TYR A 205 -7.80 -5.73 7.72
CA TYR A 205 -6.37 -5.70 7.44
C TYR A 205 -5.94 -4.37 6.80
N CYS A 206 -6.69 -3.89 5.80
CA CYS A 206 -6.43 -2.65 5.06
C CYS A 206 -6.74 -1.43 5.93
N LEU A 207 -7.91 -1.43 6.57
CA LEU A 207 -8.33 -0.32 7.41
C LEU A 207 -7.44 -0.15 8.64
N TRP A 208 -6.96 -1.24 9.24
CA TRP A 208 -5.97 -1.15 10.32
C TRP A 208 -4.64 -0.57 9.83
N GLY A 209 -4.22 -0.91 8.61
CA GLY A 209 -3.05 -0.29 7.97
C GLY A 209 -3.20 1.22 7.88
N MET A 210 -4.34 1.69 7.37
CA MET A 210 -4.65 3.12 7.30
C MET A 210 -4.72 3.79 8.68
N ILE A 211 -5.49 3.24 9.62
CA ILE A 211 -5.66 3.78 10.97
C ILE A 211 -4.32 3.95 11.68
N GLU A 212 -3.46 2.94 11.60
CA GLU A 212 -2.18 2.96 12.30
C GLU A 212 -1.18 3.91 11.62
N THR A 213 -1.18 4.03 10.29
CA THR A 213 -0.41 5.05 9.58
C THR A 213 -0.89 6.47 9.96
N GLU A 214 -2.20 6.71 10.00
CA GLU A 214 -2.78 8.00 10.38
C GLU A 214 -2.45 8.36 11.84
N ARG A 215 -2.54 7.39 12.76
CA ARG A 215 -2.19 7.56 14.17
C ARG A 215 -0.72 7.96 14.33
N GLN A 216 0.21 7.18 13.78
CA GLN A 216 1.65 7.48 13.87
C GLN A 216 1.99 8.82 13.22
N TYR A 217 1.43 9.11 12.04
CA TYR A 217 1.64 10.38 11.36
C TYR A 217 1.22 11.57 12.25
N ASN A 218 0.02 11.52 12.82
CA ASN A 218 -0.48 12.58 13.70
C ASN A 218 0.33 12.69 15.00
N GLU A 219 0.84 11.60 15.55
CA GLU A 219 1.73 11.61 16.72
C GLU A 219 3.05 12.30 16.43
N HIS A 220 3.68 11.99 15.30
CA HIS A 220 4.90 12.67 14.87
C HIS A 220 4.66 14.17 14.62
N LEU A 221 3.54 14.54 13.99
CA LEU A 221 3.18 15.95 13.79
C LEU A 221 3.00 16.70 15.11
N LYS A 222 2.38 16.09 16.13
CA LYS A 222 2.22 16.67 17.47
C LYS A 222 3.58 16.90 18.17
N LEU A 223 4.57 16.08 17.85
CA LEU A 223 5.95 16.19 18.36
C LEU A 223 6.83 17.09 17.50
N GLU A 224 6.27 17.72 16.46
CA GLU A 224 7.00 18.56 15.50
C GLU A 224 8.15 17.84 14.77
N HIS A 225 8.11 16.50 14.73
CA HIS A 225 9.08 15.70 13.99
C HIS A 225 8.90 15.93 12.48
N LYS A 226 10.02 16.05 11.76
CA LYS A 226 9.96 16.10 10.29
C LYS A 226 9.67 14.73 9.73
N VAL A 227 8.46 14.53 9.22
CA VAL A 227 8.02 13.27 8.61
C VAL A 227 7.69 13.44 7.13
N ARG A 228 7.61 12.32 6.41
CA ARG A 228 7.14 12.30 5.03
C ARG A 228 5.73 12.90 4.99
N PRO A 229 5.42 13.87 4.12
CA PRO A 229 4.05 14.34 3.98
C PRO A 229 3.14 13.19 3.53
N ILE A 230 2.07 12.93 4.28
CA ILE A 230 1.08 11.90 3.95
C ILE A 230 -0.30 12.54 3.82
N ARG A 231 -0.94 12.34 2.67
CA ARG A 231 -2.35 12.68 2.44
C ARG A 231 -3.19 11.42 2.44
N PHE A 232 -4.33 11.45 3.12
CA PHE A 232 -5.27 10.34 3.14
C PHE A 232 -6.46 10.64 2.21
N LEU A 233 -6.78 9.71 1.32
CA LEU A 233 -7.91 9.81 0.40
C LEU A 233 -8.78 8.57 0.50
N GLU A 234 -10.07 8.79 0.63
CA GLU A 234 -11.07 7.72 0.65
C GLU A 234 -11.62 7.50 -0.76
N ILE A 235 -11.77 6.23 -1.19
CA ILE A 235 -12.68 5.86 -2.26
C ILE A 235 -14.00 5.47 -1.62
N ALA A 236 -14.95 6.41 -1.56
CA ALA A 236 -16.21 6.23 -0.84
C ALA A 236 -16.95 4.96 -1.30
N GLY A 237 -17.33 4.12 -0.36
CA GLY A 237 -18.02 2.85 -0.64
C GLY A 237 -17.15 1.76 -1.30
N GLY A 238 -15.89 2.03 -1.61
CA GLY A 238 -14.98 1.06 -2.22
C GLY A 238 -14.53 -0.03 -1.25
N ASN A 239 -14.31 -1.24 -1.77
CA ASN A 239 -13.56 -2.31 -1.11
C ASN A 239 -12.12 -2.37 -1.68
N HIS A 240 -11.36 -3.41 -1.29
CA HIS A 240 -9.98 -3.60 -1.75
C HIS A 240 -9.82 -3.75 -3.27
N PHE A 241 -10.88 -4.21 -3.95
CA PHE A 241 -10.95 -4.48 -5.39
C PHE A 241 -11.80 -3.44 -6.13
N VAL A 242 -11.97 -2.23 -5.58
CA VAL A 242 -12.82 -1.21 -6.22
C VAL A 242 -12.37 -0.83 -7.63
N HIS A 243 -11.09 -1.02 -7.99
CA HIS A 243 -10.61 -0.86 -9.37
C HIS A 243 -11.24 -1.86 -10.36
N TRP A 244 -11.78 -2.98 -9.87
CA TRP A 244 -12.55 -3.97 -10.62
C TRP A 244 -14.04 -3.61 -10.64
N ASP A 245 -14.62 -3.32 -9.47
CA ASP A 245 -16.08 -3.13 -9.34
C ASP A 245 -16.56 -1.72 -9.74
N ASP A 246 -15.74 -0.69 -9.53
CA ASP A 246 -16.00 0.71 -9.90
C ASP A 246 -14.71 1.37 -10.43
N PRO A 247 -14.31 1.04 -11.67
CA PRO A 247 -13.11 1.61 -12.28
C PRO A 247 -13.17 3.14 -12.38
N GLU A 248 -14.35 3.73 -12.60
CA GLU A 248 -14.53 5.18 -12.71
C GLU A 248 -14.20 5.88 -11.38
N GLY A 249 -14.74 5.38 -10.27
CA GLY A 249 -14.44 5.87 -8.93
C GLY A 249 -12.97 5.72 -8.56
N PHE A 250 -12.36 4.58 -8.89
CA PHE A 250 -10.93 4.35 -8.71
C PHE A 250 -10.07 5.36 -9.49
N PHE A 251 -10.37 5.57 -10.78
CA PHE A 251 -9.62 6.54 -11.60
C PHE A 251 -9.84 7.97 -11.13
N ALA A 252 -11.07 8.35 -10.74
CA ALA A 252 -11.36 9.67 -10.21
C ALA A 252 -10.52 9.97 -8.95
N CYS A 253 -10.44 9.01 -8.01
CA CYS A 253 -9.60 9.14 -6.82
C CYS A 253 -8.10 9.16 -7.16
N THR A 254 -7.66 8.35 -8.12
CA THR A 254 -6.27 8.33 -8.59
C THR A 254 -5.86 9.66 -9.22
N VAL A 255 -6.70 10.24 -10.08
CA VAL A 255 -6.49 11.57 -10.66
C VAL A 255 -6.41 12.63 -9.56
N LYS A 256 -7.30 12.56 -8.56
CA LYS A 256 -7.25 13.43 -7.38
C LYS A 256 -5.92 13.26 -6.63
N ALA A 257 -5.45 12.04 -6.38
CA ALA A 257 -4.17 11.77 -5.72
C ALA A 257 -2.99 12.38 -6.48
N ILE A 258 -3.01 12.32 -7.81
CA ILE A 258 -1.95 12.83 -8.67
C ILE A 258 -1.92 14.36 -8.71
N ASN A 259 -3.09 15.01 -8.79
CA ASN A 259 -3.22 16.44 -9.10
C ASN A 259 -3.40 17.37 -7.89
N SER A 260 -3.76 16.83 -6.72
CA SER A 260 -3.96 17.59 -5.49
C SER A 260 -2.65 18.03 -4.83
#